data_AF-A0A1H7S7C7-F1
#
_entry.id   AF-A0A1H7S7C7-F1
#
_cell.length_a   1.000
_cell.length_b   1.000
_cell.length_c   1.000
_cell.angle_alpha   90.00
_cell.angle_beta   90.00
_cell.angle_gamma   90.00
#
_symmetry.space_group_name_H-M   'P 1'
#
loop_
_entity.id
_entity.type
_entity.pdbx_description
1 polymer ?
#
loop_
_entity_poly.entity_id
_entity_poly.type
_entity_poly.pdbx_seq_one_letter_code
_entity_poly.pdbx_strand_id
1 'polypeptide(L)'
;MTNRSTPRPSTRSFRRGAAGIAVAGAALVAPFLGTGTAAAADGATWDRLAQCESSGNWAINTGNGYYGGLQFYQPTWEGFGGLEYAPRADLATREQQIAIAEKTLATQGWGAWPACSAKLGLTEADKAGSAAAPAPAAAPAPAPAPAPADAGQQYTVQAGDTLSRIAASAGLDWRAVYDANREVIGADPGLIYPGQVIRLG
;
A
#
# COMPACT_ATOMS: atom_id res chain seq x y z
N MET A 1 -27.02 -52.70 52.84
CA MET A 1 -27.14 -54.10 52.39
C MET A 1 -28.54 -54.18 51.78
N THR A 2 -28.80 -54.31 50.48
CA THR A 2 -28.24 -55.18 49.45
C THR A 2 -28.59 -54.61 48.05
N ASN A 3 -27.73 -54.97 47.10
CA ASN A 3 -27.62 -54.54 45.70
C ASN A 3 -28.43 -55.46 44.76
N ARG A 4 -28.51 -55.05 43.48
CA ARG A 4 -28.92 -55.74 42.22
C ARG A 4 -30.39 -55.48 41.80
N SER A 5 -30.68 -55.13 40.54
CA SER A 5 -30.15 -55.73 39.31
C SER A 5 -30.20 -54.76 38.11
N THR A 6 -29.11 -54.73 37.34
CA THR A 6 -29.07 -54.29 35.94
C THR A 6 -29.52 -55.41 35.01
N PRO A 7 -30.07 -55.07 33.82
CA PRO A 7 -29.58 -55.68 32.59
C PRO A 7 -29.27 -54.66 31.47
N ARG A 8 -28.27 -55.03 30.65
CA ARG A 8 -27.79 -54.46 29.37
C ARG A 8 -28.38 -55.34 28.22
N PRO A 9 -27.97 -55.21 26.94
CA PRO A 9 -27.92 -54.12 25.94
C PRO A 9 -28.90 -54.36 24.75
N SER A 10 -29.05 -53.44 23.79
CA SER A 10 -28.82 -53.72 22.34
C SER A 10 -29.27 -52.60 21.40
N THR A 11 -28.30 -52.09 20.64
CA THR A 11 -28.31 -51.76 19.20
C THR A 11 -29.60 -51.29 18.51
N ARG A 12 -29.57 -50.14 17.82
CA ARG A 12 -29.27 -50.01 16.37
C ARG A 12 -29.56 -48.57 15.90
N SER A 13 -28.62 -48.06 15.11
CA SER A 13 -28.67 -46.87 14.26
C SER A 13 -29.92 -46.82 13.37
N PHE A 14 -30.40 -45.63 12.96
CA PHE A 14 -30.58 -45.22 11.55
C PHE A 14 -31.26 -43.83 11.39
N ARG A 15 -30.46 -42.87 10.90
CA ARG A 15 -30.67 -41.84 9.86
C ARG A 15 -32.03 -41.14 9.62
N ARG A 16 -31.94 -39.80 9.66
CA ARG A 16 -32.40 -38.73 8.71
C ARG A 16 -33.87 -38.63 8.32
N GLY A 17 -34.44 -37.44 8.56
CA GLY A 17 -35.52 -36.83 7.78
C GLY A 17 -35.77 -35.39 8.24
N ALA A 18 -35.59 -34.41 7.34
CA ALA A 18 -35.96 -33.01 7.56
C ALA A 18 -37.35 -32.75 6.96
N ALA A 19 -38.20 -31.99 7.65
CA ALA A 19 -39.38 -31.35 7.10
C ALA A 19 -39.68 -30.08 7.93
N GLY A 20 -39.82 -28.94 7.25
CA GLY A 20 -39.89 -27.60 7.84
C GLY A 20 -41.26 -27.23 8.42
N ILE A 21 -41.29 -26.13 9.19
CA ILE A 21 -42.51 -25.43 9.62
C ILE A 21 -42.31 -23.91 9.46
N ALA A 22 -43.41 -23.29 9.05
CA ALA A 22 -43.57 -21.89 8.64
C ALA A 22 -43.50 -20.84 9.76
N VAL A 23 -43.42 -19.60 9.28
CA VAL A 23 -43.32 -18.26 9.88
C VAL A 23 -44.24 -17.98 11.09
N ALA A 24 -43.69 -17.37 12.14
CA ALA A 24 -44.16 -16.12 12.79
C ALA A 24 -43.39 -15.89 14.11
N GLY A 25 -42.62 -14.79 14.22
CA GLY A 25 -41.96 -14.43 15.48
C GLY A 25 -41.38 -13.02 15.44
N ALA A 26 -41.80 -12.18 16.38
CA ALA A 26 -41.58 -10.74 16.44
C ALA A 26 -40.10 -10.30 16.30
N ALA A 27 -39.88 -9.24 15.51
CA ALA A 27 -38.59 -8.58 15.40
C ALA A 27 -38.24 -7.90 16.73
N LEU A 28 -37.40 -8.55 17.54
CA LEU A 28 -36.64 -7.88 18.59
C LEU A 28 -35.60 -7.00 17.90
N VAL A 29 -35.79 -5.69 17.95
CA VAL A 29 -34.76 -4.72 17.57
C VAL A 29 -33.68 -4.81 18.64
N ALA A 30 -32.65 -5.63 18.39
CA ALA A 30 -31.43 -5.57 19.16
C ALA A 30 -30.74 -4.23 18.87
N PRO A 31 -30.27 -3.47 19.88
CA PRO A 31 -29.41 -2.33 19.62
C PRO A 31 -28.15 -2.87 18.95
N PHE A 32 -27.90 -2.42 17.73
CA PHE A 32 -26.63 -2.62 17.06
C PHE A 32 -25.55 -2.01 17.96
N LEU A 33 -24.78 -2.86 18.65
CA LEU A 33 -23.53 -2.44 19.25
C LEU A 33 -22.64 -2.01 18.09
N GLY A 34 -22.35 -0.71 18.02
CA GLY A 34 -21.47 -0.14 17.01
C GLY A 34 -20.18 -0.94 16.94
N THR A 35 -19.92 -1.53 15.79
CA THR A 35 -18.62 -2.08 15.46
C THR A 35 -17.61 -0.95 15.58
N GLY A 36 -16.67 -1.05 16.52
CA GLY A 36 -15.59 -0.08 16.66
C GLY A 36 -14.88 0.07 15.32
N THR A 37 -15.03 1.22 14.68
CA THR A 37 -14.18 1.60 13.55
C THR A 37 -12.78 1.79 14.11
N ALA A 38 -11.80 1.06 13.59
CA ALA A 38 -10.40 1.43 13.76
C ALA A 38 -10.28 2.87 13.22
N ALA A 39 -10.18 3.84 14.14
CA ALA A 39 -10.09 5.24 13.78
C ALA A 39 -8.66 5.50 13.32
N ALA A 40 -8.53 5.97 12.09
CA ALA A 40 -7.28 6.51 11.56
C ALA A 40 -7.13 7.98 11.98
N ALA A 41 -5.90 8.50 11.90
CA ALA A 41 -5.66 9.93 12.11
C ALA A 41 -6.37 10.74 11.02
N ASP A 42 -6.89 11.91 11.39
CA ASP A 42 -7.61 12.80 10.49
C ASP A 42 -6.72 13.29 9.33
N GLY A 43 -7.30 13.43 8.14
CA GLY A 43 -6.59 13.96 6.98
C GLY A 43 -5.92 15.31 7.24
N ALA A 44 -6.51 16.15 8.11
CA ALA A 44 -5.93 17.43 8.50
C ALA A 44 -4.68 17.29 9.39
N THR A 45 -4.60 16.28 10.25
CA THR A 45 -3.36 15.93 10.97
C THR A 45 -2.26 15.49 10.00
N TRP A 46 -2.60 14.67 9.00
CA TRP A 46 -1.64 14.30 7.96
C TRP A 46 -1.17 15.48 7.13
N ASP A 47 -2.04 16.45 6.84
CA ASP A 47 -1.66 17.69 6.15
C ASP A 47 -0.73 18.55 6.99
N ARG A 48 -0.98 18.66 8.29
CA ARG A 48 -0.08 19.38 9.22
C ARG A 48 1.29 18.72 9.30
N LEU A 49 1.31 17.39 9.31
CA LEU A 49 2.55 16.62 9.30
C LEU A 49 3.29 16.83 7.98
N ALA A 50 2.61 16.72 6.83
CA ALA A 50 3.20 16.99 5.52
C ALA A 50 3.68 18.45 5.39
N GLN A 51 2.97 19.42 5.98
CA GLN A 51 3.42 20.80 6.02
C GLN A 51 4.74 20.96 6.78
N CYS A 52 4.96 20.16 7.83
CA CYS A 52 6.22 20.14 8.56
C CYS A 52 7.33 19.39 7.79
N GLU A 53 7.00 18.26 7.17
CA GLU A 53 7.96 17.35 6.52
C GLU A 53 8.39 17.82 5.11
N SER A 54 7.45 18.30 4.30
CA SER A 54 7.65 18.60 2.87
C SER A 54 7.15 19.99 2.46
N SER A 55 6.84 20.85 3.44
CA SER A 55 6.11 22.10 3.19
C SER A 55 4.76 21.90 2.48
N GLY A 56 4.16 20.71 2.63
CA GLY A 56 2.86 20.36 2.06
C GLY A 56 2.93 19.87 0.61
N ASN A 57 4.13 19.66 0.07
CA ASN A 57 4.30 19.17 -1.30
C ASN A 57 4.28 17.64 -1.33
N TRP A 58 3.12 17.08 -1.69
CA TRP A 58 2.90 15.63 -1.78
C TRP A 58 3.67 14.93 -2.89
N ALA A 59 4.14 15.66 -3.89
CA ALA A 59 4.92 15.13 -5.01
C ALA A 59 6.42 15.46 -4.88
N ILE A 60 6.88 15.85 -3.69
CA ILE A 60 8.27 16.27 -3.51
C ILE A 60 9.24 15.11 -3.70
N ASN A 61 10.32 15.38 -4.42
CA ASN A 61 11.48 14.51 -4.53
C ASN A 61 12.71 15.40 -4.70
N THR A 62 13.45 15.59 -3.61
CA THR A 62 14.65 16.43 -3.57
C THR A 62 15.94 15.64 -3.78
N GLY A 63 15.85 14.33 -4.01
CA GLY A 63 17.01 13.45 -4.09
C GLY A 63 17.67 13.13 -2.73
N ASN A 64 17.00 13.42 -1.62
CA ASN A 64 17.49 13.14 -0.25
C ASN A 64 17.22 11.70 0.23
N GLY A 65 16.66 10.84 -0.62
CA GLY A 65 16.30 9.45 -0.29
C GLY A 65 14.93 9.27 0.37
N TYR A 66 14.16 10.36 0.51
CA TYR A 66 12.79 10.36 1.01
C TYR A 66 11.84 10.92 -0.05
N TYR A 67 10.59 10.47 -0.02
CA TYR A 67 9.65 10.71 -1.10
C TYR A 67 8.30 11.18 -0.59
N GLY A 68 7.71 12.14 -1.31
CA GLY A 68 6.35 12.58 -1.13
C GLY A 68 6.10 13.40 0.13
N GLY A 69 4.83 13.67 0.39
CA GLY A 69 4.39 14.66 1.37
C GLY A 69 4.81 14.34 2.80
N LEU A 70 4.86 13.05 3.11
CA LEU A 70 5.22 12.51 4.42
C LEU A 70 6.65 12.00 4.48
N GLN A 71 7.48 12.33 3.49
CA GLN A 71 8.91 12.00 3.48
C GLN A 71 9.15 10.49 3.74
N PHE A 72 8.52 9.62 2.95
CA PHE A 72 8.69 8.18 3.12
C PHE A 72 10.09 7.72 2.70
N TYR A 73 10.72 6.89 3.52
CA TYR A 73 11.86 6.09 3.10
C TYR A 73 11.39 4.92 2.21
N GLN A 74 12.11 4.66 1.11
CA GLN A 74 11.68 3.71 0.08
C GLN A 74 11.43 2.28 0.62
N PRO A 75 12.33 1.65 1.38
CA PRO A 75 12.06 0.36 2.02
C PRO A 75 10.83 0.35 2.95
N THR A 76 10.52 1.46 3.62
CA THR A 76 9.30 1.57 4.44
C THR A 76 8.06 1.60 3.55
N TRP A 77 8.09 2.40 2.49
CA TRP A 77 7.02 2.44 1.48
C TRP A 77 6.71 1.05 0.93
N GLU A 78 7.73 0.32 0.52
CA GLU A 78 7.60 -1.04 0.00
C GLU A 78 7.10 -2.02 1.06
N GLY A 79 7.70 -2.00 2.27
CA GLY A 79 7.38 -2.89 3.36
C GLY A 79 5.93 -2.78 3.87
N PHE A 80 5.32 -1.60 3.75
CA PHE A 80 3.92 -1.38 4.12
C PHE A 80 2.93 -1.51 2.94
N GLY A 81 3.42 -1.94 1.77
CA GLY A 81 2.60 -2.25 0.60
C GLY A 81 2.33 -1.06 -0.32
N GLY A 82 3.13 0.00 -0.27
CA GLY A 82 2.96 1.18 -1.12
C GLY A 82 3.14 0.91 -2.62
N LEU A 83 3.81 -0.18 -2.98
CA LEU A 83 3.96 -0.64 -4.37
C LEU A 83 2.63 -1.00 -5.06
N GLU A 84 1.56 -1.21 -4.29
CA GLU A 84 0.21 -1.35 -4.84
C GLU A 84 -0.28 -0.06 -5.51
N TYR A 85 0.17 1.10 -5.00
CA TYR A 85 -0.24 2.41 -5.48
C TYR A 85 0.76 3.00 -6.46
N ALA A 86 2.05 2.99 -6.11
CA ALA A 86 3.10 3.53 -6.96
C ALA A 86 4.48 2.96 -6.58
N PRO A 87 5.44 2.95 -7.54
CA PRO A 87 6.81 2.54 -7.25
C PRO A 87 7.50 3.35 -6.15
N ARG A 88 7.10 4.60 -5.93
CA ARG A 88 7.61 5.49 -4.87
C ARG A 88 6.49 6.38 -4.34
N ALA A 89 6.64 6.89 -3.12
CA ALA A 89 5.60 7.70 -2.49
C ALA A 89 5.31 9.01 -3.23
N ASP A 90 6.32 9.69 -3.81
CA ASP A 90 6.17 10.95 -4.57
C ASP A 90 5.29 10.81 -5.82
N LEU A 91 5.13 9.58 -6.31
CA LEU A 91 4.32 9.22 -7.47
C LEU A 91 2.89 8.81 -7.09
N ALA A 92 2.63 8.58 -5.81
CA ALA A 92 1.32 8.25 -5.29
C ALA A 92 0.56 9.54 -4.93
N THR A 93 -0.77 9.47 -5.03
CA THR A 93 -1.65 10.54 -4.55
C THR A 93 -1.49 10.73 -3.04
N ARG A 94 -1.87 11.92 -2.55
CA ARG A 94 -1.91 12.24 -1.12
C ARG A 94 -2.62 11.16 -0.31
N GLU A 95 -3.81 10.76 -0.74
CA GLU A 95 -4.66 9.80 -0.03
C GLU A 95 -4.01 8.41 0.02
N GLN A 96 -3.33 8.00 -1.06
CA GLN A 96 -2.58 6.74 -1.09
C GLN A 96 -1.36 6.78 -0.16
N GLN A 97 -0.67 7.92 -0.09
CA GLN A 97 0.42 8.11 0.87
C GLN A 97 -0.08 8.03 2.31
N ILE A 98 -1.22 8.67 2.61
CA ILE A 98 -1.88 8.60 3.92
C ILE A 98 -2.28 7.16 4.26
N ALA A 99 -2.83 6.39 3.32
CA ALA A 99 -3.20 5.00 3.56
C ALA A 99 -2.00 4.13 3.98
N ILE A 100 -0.82 4.35 3.40
CA ILE A 100 0.42 3.67 3.83
C ILE A 100 0.95 4.24 5.15
N ALA A 101 0.77 5.55 5.37
CA ALA A 101 1.15 6.21 6.61
C ALA A 101 0.34 5.68 7.80
N GLU A 102 -0.95 5.42 7.62
CA GLU A 102 -1.82 4.81 8.62
C GLU A 102 -1.37 3.40 8.99
N LYS A 103 -0.97 2.57 8.01
CA LYS A 103 -0.39 1.25 8.27
C LYS A 103 0.92 1.34 9.05
N THR A 104 1.77 2.31 8.69
CA THR A 104 3.03 2.59 9.39
C THR A 104 2.77 3.05 10.83
N LEU A 105 1.83 3.98 11.01
CA LEU A 105 1.40 4.53 12.29
C LEU A 105 0.77 3.47 13.21
N ALA A 106 0.02 2.52 12.64
CA ALA A 106 -0.53 1.41 13.41
C ALA A 106 0.56 0.49 13.98
N THR A 107 1.71 0.37 13.29
CA THR A 107 2.79 -0.53 13.68
C THR A 107 3.86 0.15 14.53
N GLN A 108 4.27 1.35 14.14
CA GLN A 108 5.41 2.07 14.72
C GLN A 108 4.98 3.24 15.62
N GLY A 109 3.71 3.63 15.59
CA GLY A 109 3.25 4.86 16.23
C GLY A 109 3.80 6.11 15.54
N TRP A 110 3.61 7.26 16.18
CA TRP A 110 4.09 8.55 15.69
C TRP A 110 5.63 8.67 15.67
N GLY A 111 6.35 7.68 16.21
CA GLY A 111 7.81 7.57 16.15
C GLY A 111 8.37 7.38 14.74
N ALA A 112 7.54 7.04 13.75
CA ALA A 112 7.92 7.04 12.34
C ALA A 112 8.20 8.45 11.78
N TRP A 113 7.65 9.50 12.42
CA TRP A 113 7.88 10.91 12.08
C TRP A 113 8.32 11.71 13.31
N PRO A 114 9.47 11.38 13.94
CA PRO A 114 9.77 11.75 15.31
C PRO A 114 9.91 13.27 15.54
N ALA A 115 10.46 14.00 14.57
CA ALA A 115 10.69 15.44 14.71
C ALA A 115 9.39 16.24 14.54
N CYS A 116 8.65 15.98 13.46
CA CYS A 116 7.43 16.72 13.18
C CYS A 116 6.25 16.28 14.04
N SER A 117 6.13 15.00 14.39
CA SER A 117 5.07 14.55 15.31
C SER A 117 5.25 15.14 16.71
N ALA A 118 6.49 15.21 17.22
CA ALA A 118 6.80 15.87 18.48
C ALA A 118 6.52 17.37 18.44
N LYS A 119 6.92 18.04 17.34
CA LYS A 119 6.66 19.48 17.15
C LYS A 119 5.16 19.80 17.09
N LEU A 120 4.36 18.91 16.52
CA LEU A 120 2.92 19.05 16.41
C LEU A 120 2.16 18.55 17.65
N GLY A 121 2.85 17.91 18.60
CA GLY A 121 2.25 17.36 19.81
C GLY A 121 1.36 16.15 19.54
N LEU A 122 1.64 15.37 18.49
CA LEU A 122 0.82 14.21 18.12
C LEU A 122 1.06 13.03 19.07
N THR A 123 -0.03 12.45 19.52
CA THR A 123 -0.08 11.35 20.49
C THR A 123 -0.97 10.21 19.99
N GLU A 124 -1.02 9.11 20.73
CA GLU A 124 -1.92 8.00 20.44
C GLU A 124 -3.41 8.41 20.40
N ALA A 125 -3.80 9.51 21.05
CA ALA A 125 -5.15 10.05 20.94
C ALA A 125 -5.44 10.60 19.52
N ASP A 126 -4.43 11.21 18.88
CA ASP A 126 -4.52 11.76 17.53
C ASP A 126 -4.51 10.66 16.45
N LYS A 127 -4.06 9.45 16.80
CA LYS A 127 -4.23 8.26 15.94
C LYS A 127 -5.70 7.88 15.78
N ALA A 128 -6.53 8.15 16.80
CA ALA A 128 -7.95 7.75 16.86
C ALA A 128 -8.93 8.90 16.53
N GLY A 129 -8.43 10.02 15.99
CA GLY A 129 -9.15 11.26 15.76
C GLY A 129 -10.17 11.25 14.61
N SER A 130 -11.33 10.65 14.87
CA SER A 130 -12.68 10.92 14.33
C SER A 130 -13.03 10.59 12.86
N ALA A 131 -14.12 9.82 12.76
CA ALA A 131 -14.83 9.39 11.57
C ALA A 131 -15.37 10.51 10.65
N ALA A 132 -15.47 10.13 9.38
CA ALA A 132 -16.21 10.71 8.25
C ALA A 132 -15.43 11.64 7.30
N ALA A 133 -14.61 11.04 6.42
CA ALA A 133 -14.85 11.20 4.99
C ALA A 133 -15.50 9.90 4.49
N PRO A 134 -16.45 9.93 3.54
CA PRO A 134 -16.99 8.69 2.98
C PRO A 134 -15.82 7.84 2.48
N ALA A 135 -15.91 6.52 2.63
CA ALA A 135 -15.15 5.65 1.75
C ALA A 135 -15.32 6.22 0.34
N PRO A 136 -14.25 6.51 -0.43
CA PRO A 136 -14.48 6.85 -1.81
C PRO A 136 -15.28 5.70 -2.39
N ALA A 137 -16.54 5.96 -2.73
CA ALA A 137 -17.25 5.18 -3.73
C ALA A 137 -16.24 5.00 -4.84
N ALA A 138 -15.95 3.75 -5.23
CA ALA A 138 -14.95 3.41 -6.22
C ALA A 138 -14.92 4.49 -7.30
N ALA A 139 -13.95 5.40 -7.19
CA ALA A 139 -13.82 6.47 -8.16
C ALA A 139 -13.44 5.75 -9.46
N PRO A 140 -14.04 6.13 -10.60
CA PRO A 140 -13.62 5.55 -11.87
C PRO A 140 -12.11 5.70 -11.96
N ALA A 141 -11.42 4.65 -12.41
CA ALA A 141 -10.00 4.71 -12.73
C ALA A 141 -9.74 6.05 -13.45
N PRO A 142 -8.81 6.89 -12.97
CA PRO A 142 -8.57 8.17 -13.62
C PRO A 142 -8.25 7.90 -15.09
N ALA A 143 -9.01 8.56 -15.97
CA ALA A 143 -8.66 8.67 -17.37
C ALA A 143 -7.19 9.10 -17.48
N PRO A 144 -6.41 8.55 -18.42
CA PRO A 144 -4.98 8.81 -18.49
C PRO A 144 -4.73 10.32 -18.60
N ALA A 145 -3.92 10.86 -17.69
CA ALA A 145 -3.25 12.13 -17.90
C ALA A 145 -2.52 12.07 -19.26
N PRO A 146 -2.41 13.18 -20.02
CA PRO A 146 -1.87 13.14 -21.36
C PRO A 146 -0.51 12.45 -21.34
N ALA A 147 -0.43 11.33 -22.06
CA ALA A 147 0.82 10.62 -22.24
C ALA A 147 1.86 11.61 -22.77
N PRO A 148 3.09 11.67 -22.22
CA PRO A 148 4.19 12.13 -23.05
C PRO A 148 4.20 11.22 -24.28
N ALA A 149 4.02 11.83 -25.45
CA ALA A 149 4.19 11.16 -26.72
C ALA A 149 5.59 10.49 -26.73
N ASP A 150 5.60 9.20 -27.06
CA ASP A 150 6.77 8.32 -27.16
C ASP A 150 7.61 8.15 -25.87
N ALA A 151 6.99 7.56 -24.85
CA ALA A 151 7.75 6.81 -23.85
C ALA A 151 8.09 5.43 -24.44
N GLY A 152 9.14 5.38 -25.27
CA GLY A 152 9.78 4.12 -25.63
C GLY A 152 10.08 3.29 -24.38
N GLN A 153 10.01 1.97 -24.52
CA GLN A 153 10.08 1.02 -23.41
C GLN A 153 11.30 1.35 -22.53
N GLN A 154 11.10 1.57 -21.24
CA GLN A 154 12.19 1.85 -20.30
C GLN A 154 12.56 0.58 -19.55
N TYR A 155 13.86 0.40 -19.26
CA TYR A 155 14.39 -0.74 -18.54
C TYR A 155 15.25 -0.27 -17.37
N THR A 156 14.99 -0.83 -16.18
CA THR A 156 15.82 -0.61 -15.00
C THR A 156 16.90 -1.67 -14.96
N VAL A 157 18.16 -1.23 -15.07
CA VAL A 157 19.35 -2.09 -15.04
C VAL A 157 19.35 -2.90 -13.73
N GLN A 158 19.52 -4.22 -13.84
CA GLN A 158 19.66 -5.11 -12.69
C GLN A 158 21.14 -5.44 -12.43
N ALA A 159 21.42 -5.98 -11.25
CA ALA A 159 22.76 -6.44 -10.91
C ALA A 159 23.22 -7.54 -11.88
N GLY A 160 24.35 -7.28 -12.54
CA GLY A 160 24.95 -8.20 -13.51
C GLY A 160 24.48 -8.01 -14.95
N ASP A 161 23.60 -7.04 -15.22
CA ASP A 161 23.20 -6.71 -16.59
C ASP A 161 24.33 -6.08 -17.40
N THR A 162 24.21 -6.22 -18.72
CA THR A 162 25.03 -5.52 -19.70
C THR A 162 24.08 -4.91 -20.73
N LEU A 163 24.45 -3.76 -21.28
CA LEU A 163 23.68 -3.07 -22.33
C LEU A 163 23.33 -4.02 -23.49
N SER A 164 24.27 -4.89 -23.87
CA SER A 164 24.08 -5.92 -24.91
C SER A 164 23.05 -6.98 -24.54
N ARG A 165 23.00 -7.44 -23.28
CA ARG A 165 22.01 -8.44 -22.84
C ARG A 165 20.62 -7.82 -22.71
N ILE A 166 20.53 -6.58 -22.24
CA ILE A 166 19.26 -5.85 -22.15
C ILE A 166 18.70 -5.63 -23.56
N ALA A 167 19.51 -5.09 -24.47
CA ALA A 167 19.09 -4.86 -25.86
C ALA A 167 18.68 -6.16 -26.56
N ALA A 168 19.46 -7.24 -26.39
CA ALA A 168 19.11 -8.56 -26.95
C ALA A 168 17.79 -9.10 -26.40
N SER A 169 17.49 -8.90 -25.11
CA SER A 169 16.22 -9.33 -24.50
C SER A 169 15.01 -8.58 -25.08
N ALA A 170 15.22 -7.36 -25.55
CA ALA A 170 14.22 -6.52 -26.18
C ALA A 170 14.22 -6.62 -27.72
N GLY A 171 15.09 -7.44 -28.31
CA GLY A 171 15.22 -7.60 -29.77
C GLY A 171 15.82 -6.38 -30.48
N LEU A 172 16.60 -5.57 -29.77
CA LEU A 172 17.16 -4.31 -30.24
C LEU A 172 18.68 -4.39 -30.43
N ASP A 173 19.23 -3.46 -31.21
CA ASP A 173 20.67 -3.26 -31.27
C ASP A 173 21.16 -2.45 -30.06
N TRP A 174 22.17 -2.96 -29.38
CA TRP A 174 22.69 -2.34 -28.17
C TRP A 174 23.33 -0.97 -28.41
N ARG A 175 23.82 -0.67 -29.63
CA ARG A 175 24.36 0.65 -29.96
C ARG A 175 23.24 1.68 -30.10
N ALA A 176 22.11 1.29 -30.70
CA ALA A 176 20.93 2.15 -30.76
C ALA A 176 20.42 2.48 -29.35
N VAL A 177 20.38 1.48 -28.45
CA VAL A 177 20.04 1.67 -27.04
C VAL A 177 21.07 2.58 -26.35
N TYR A 178 22.37 2.40 -26.58
CA TYR A 178 23.38 3.27 -25.99
C TYR A 178 23.29 4.71 -26.50
N ASP A 179 23.12 4.92 -27.80
CA ASP A 179 23.03 6.25 -28.41
C ASP A 179 21.82 7.04 -27.88
N ALA A 180 20.69 6.37 -27.65
CA ALA A 180 19.50 6.96 -27.02
C ALA A 180 19.70 7.34 -25.53
N ASN A 181 20.76 6.84 -24.88
CA ASN A 181 21.01 6.99 -23.45
C ASN A 181 22.40 7.55 -23.12
N ARG A 182 23.14 8.10 -24.10
CA ARG A 182 24.50 8.64 -23.88
C ARG A 182 24.56 9.68 -22.77
N GLU A 183 23.50 10.47 -22.62
CA GLU A 183 23.39 11.49 -21.57
C GLU A 183 23.34 10.87 -20.16
N VAL A 184 22.82 9.65 -20.04
CA VAL A 184 22.67 8.91 -18.76
C VAL A 184 23.85 7.97 -18.51
N ILE A 185 24.36 7.32 -19.56
CA ILE A 185 25.41 6.28 -19.47
C ILE A 185 26.82 6.90 -19.54
N GLY A 186 26.97 8.06 -20.16
CA GLY A 186 28.25 8.73 -20.33
C GLY A 186 29.10 8.09 -21.44
N ALA A 187 30.40 8.38 -21.42
CA ALA A 187 31.33 8.01 -22.50
C ALA A 187 31.63 6.50 -22.57
N ASP A 188 31.41 5.75 -21.50
CA ASP A 188 31.64 4.31 -21.43
C ASP A 188 30.32 3.53 -21.47
N PRO A 189 29.99 2.86 -22.59
CA PRO A 189 28.78 2.04 -22.70
C PRO A 189 28.78 0.79 -21.79
N GLY A 190 29.93 0.39 -21.24
CA GLY A 190 30.02 -0.73 -20.30
C GLY A 190 29.64 -0.34 -18.86
N LEU A 191 29.59 0.96 -18.57
CA LEU A 191 29.44 1.47 -17.21
C LEU A 191 27.97 1.78 -16.87
N ILE A 192 27.17 0.71 -16.79
CA ILE A 192 25.78 0.80 -16.32
C ILE A 192 25.66 0.25 -14.90
N TYR A 193 24.87 0.93 -14.07
CA TYR A 193 24.71 0.57 -12.65
C TYR A 193 23.32 0.01 -12.36
N PRO A 194 23.17 -0.93 -11.42
CA PRO A 194 21.86 -1.40 -10.99
C PRO A 194 20.99 -0.25 -10.48
N GLY A 195 19.72 -0.25 -10.88
CA GLY A 195 18.77 0.83 -10.59
C GLY A 195 18.80 1.98 -11.62
N GLN A 196 19.76 1.99 -12.54
CA GLN A 196 19.81 2.98 -13.63
C GLN A 196 18.71 2.70 -14.65
N VAL A 197 17.95 3.73 -15.02
CA VAL A 197 16.87 3.60 -16.02
C VAL A 197 17.41 3.97 -17.39
N ILE A 198 17.20 3.09 -18.37
CA ILE A 198 17.60 3.29 -19.77
C ILE A 198 16.41 3.14 -20.71
N ARG A 199 16.37 3.95 -21.76
CA ARG A 199 15.37 3.92 -22.84
C ARG A 199 15.74 2.85 -23.85
N LEU A 200 14.82 1.98 -24.23
CA LEU A 200 15.04 0.95 -25.24
C LEU A 200 14.59 1.40 -26.64
N GLY A 201 14.01 2.59 -26.79
CA GLY A 201 13.59 3.16 -28.07
C GLY A 201 13.22 4.62 -27.92
#